data_AF-A0A662NQG4-F1
#
_entry.id   AF-A0A662NQG4-F1
#
_cell.length_a   1.000
_cell.length_b   1.000
_cell.length_c   1.000
_cell.angle_alpha   90.00
_cell.angle_beta   90.00
_cell.angle_gamma   90.00
#
_symmetry.space_group_name_H-M   'P 1'
#
loop_
_entity.id
_entity.type
_entity.pdbx_description
1 polymer ?
#
loop_
_entity_poly.entity_id
_entity_poly.type
_entity_poly.pdbx_seq_one_letter_code
_entity_poly.pdbx_strand_id
1 'polypeptide(L)'
;MPKKKKLIRVKKWRKDSNNGYGYEKAQFAWMSPPIDGVRKQITPFVYCRERVTAYAHAGMNDINYNEFISGTDIFDKEKLRVLIARDPRDFDDFRTKLFNAKAVMNIYEDIAGWEKSKITTVKHEVRDNVWLLTGPKEWLMCPQMVSAFTFILRTLSEYGPIDIDDGIDSVEQEFDRLYKKFSGSIGNDDINCYLKFFRKHLYILMKYHKELFGKDGVGQLWAEKVSPSSVGVVGGLLNFSPGYTHNDGYYYRKWKKKFTELCKEHLPRKK
;
A
#
# COMPACT_ATOMS: atom_id res chain seq x y z
N MET A 1 -13.47 16.47 31.22
CA MET A 1 -12.07 16.29 30.76
C MET A 1 -12.04 15.29 29.62
N PRO A 2 -11.45 15.59 28.45
CA PRO A 2 -11.32 14.61 27.38
C PRO A 2 -10.43 13.43 27.85
N LYS A 3 -10.94 12.19 27.72
CA LYS A 3 -10.20 10.96 28.03
C LYS A 3 -8.89 10.96 27.25
N LYS A 4 -7.73 10.94 27.94
CA LYS A 4 -6.42 10.79 27.28
C LYS A 4 -6.44 9.53 26.43
N LYS A 5 -6.18 9.65 25.12
CA LYS A 5 -6.08 8.51 24.22
C LYS A 5 -4.97 7.58 24.71
N LYS A 6 -5.31 6.32 24.99
CA LYS A 6 -4.33 5.31 25.41
C LYS A 6 -3.39 5.02 24.25
N LEU A 7 -2.08 5.07 24.49
CA LEU A 7 -1.07 4.74 23.49
C LEU A 7 -1.23 3.28 23.04
N ILE A 8 -1.26 3.05 21.74
CA ILE A 8 -1.33 1.71 21.16
C ILE A 8 0.01 1.01 21.39
N ARG A 9 -0.04 -0.19 21.98
CA ARG A 9 1.13 -1.07 22.17
C ARG A 9 1.08 -2.20 21.16
N VAL A 10 2.22 -2.50 20.55
CA VAL A 10 2.36 -3.53 19.52
C VAL A 10 3.41 -4.53 19.97
N LYS A 11 3.00 -5.80 20.07
CA LYS A 11 3.92 -6.91 20.40
C LYS A 11 4.67 -7.38 19.15
N LYS A 12 5.94 -7.74 19.33
CA LYS A 12 6.85 -8.11 18.23
C LYS A 12 6.47 -9.42 17.54
N TRP A 13 6.96 -9.56 16.32
CA TRP A 13 7.04 -10.82 15.59
C TRP A 13 8.06 -11.77 16.25
N ARG A 14 7.71 -13.06 16.42
CA ARG A 14 8.49 -14.02 17.23
C ARG A 14 9.77 -14.56 16.58
N LYS A 15 10.00 -14.34 15.29
CA LYS A 15 11.13 -14.95 14.57
C LYS A 15 12.12 -13.88 14.12
N ASP A 16 13.13 -13.58 14.92
CA ASP A 16 14.23 -12.72 14.46
C ASP A 16 15.09 -13.49 13.44
N SER A 17 15.00 -13.10 12.17
CA SER A 17 16.08 -13.32 11.21
C SER A 17 16.41 -11.97 10.57
N ASN A 18 17.46 -11.32 11.08
CA ASN A 18 18.11 -10.12 10.53
C ASN A 18 17.23 -8.85 10.38
N ASN A 19 16.71 -8.35 11.50
CA ASN A 19 15.97 -7.09 11.63
C ASN A 19 16.88 -5.84 11.72
N GLY A 20 17.84 -5.67 10.80
CA GLY A 20 18.39 -4.33 10.58
C GLY A 20 17.27 -3.38 10.13
N TYR A 21 17.32 -2.10 10.51
CA TYR A 21 16.57 -1.10 9.74
C TYR A 21 17.01 -1.25 8.29
N GLY A 22 16.07 -1.59 7.39
CA GLY A 22 16.38 -1.63 5.97
C GLY A 22 16.81 -0.24 5.54
N TYR A 23 17.91 -0.14 4.80
CA TYR A 23 18.49 1.11 4.33
C TYR A 23 17.40 2.05 3.76
N GLU A 24 17.39 3.30 4.26
CA GLU A 24 16.77 4.54 3.75
C GLU A 24 15.29 4.53 3.29
N LYS A 25 14.61 3.38 3.26
CA LYS A 25 13.26 3.23 2.69
C LYS A 25 12.23 2.92 3.77
N ALA A 26 10.99 3.35 3.53
CA ALA A 26 9.87 2.92 4.35
C ALA A 26 9.72 1.40 4.31
N GLN A 27 9.57 0.78 5.48
CA GLN A 27 9.30 -0.63 5.66
C GLN A 27 7.90 -0.83 6.21
N PHE A 28 7.25 -1.90 5.78
CA PHE A 28 5.86 -2.21 6.10
C PHE A 28 5.75 -3.58 6.75
N ALA A 29 4.90 -3.70 7.76
CA ALA A 29 4.52 -4.98 8.35
C ALA A 29 3.02 -5.04 8.60
N TRP A 30 2.40 -6.17 8.33
CA TRP A 30 0.98 -6.39 8.62
C TRP A 30 0.76 -6.59 10.11
N MET A 31 -0.42 -6.20 10.59
CA MET A 31 -0.78 -6.25 12.00
C MET A 31 -2.17 -6.85 12.18
N SER A 32 -2.34 -7.60 13.27
CA SER A 32 -3.60 -8.23 13.67
C SER A 32 -4.70 -7.20 14.00
N PRO A 33 -5.98 -7.61 14.03
CA PRO A 33 -7.00 -6.89 14.78
C PRO A 33 -6.57 -6.73 16.24
N PRO A 34 -7.14 -5.75 16.98
CA PRO A 34 -7.02 -5.73 18.43
C PRO A 34 -7.73 -6.96 19.02
N ILE A 35 -6.98 -7.87 19.64
CA ILE A 35 -7.50 -9.03 20.39
C ILE A 35 -7.19 -8.76 21.87
N ASP A 36 -8.23 -8.70 22.70
CA ASP A 36 -8.13 -8.33 24.13
C ASP A 36 -7.38 -7.00 24.38
N GLY A 37 -7.58 -6.04 23.47
CA GLY A 37 -6.92 -4.73 23.52
C GLY A 37 -5.44 -4.74 23.15
N VAL A 38 -4.89 -5.89 22.74
CA VAL A 38 -3.51 -6.05 22.27
C VAL A 38 -3.48 -6.18 20.75
N ARG A 39 -2.51 -5.54 20.11
CA ARG A 39 -2.23 -5.70 18.68
C ARG A 39 -0.87 -6.38 18.51
N LYS A 40 -0.77 -7.27 17.53
CA LYS A 40 0.45 -8.01 17.23
C LYS A 40 0.88 -7.77 15.79
N GLN A 41 2.18 -7.60 15.57
CA GLN A 41 2.75 -7.67 14.23
C GLN A 41 2.69 -9.12 13.73
N ILE A 42 2.16 -9.36 12.52
CA ILE A 42 1.95 -10.73 11.98
C ILE A 42 2.92 -11.10 10.85
N THR A 43 3.63 -10.14 10.25
CA THR A 43 4.67 -10.35 9.24
C THR A 43 5.96 -9.60 9.62
N PRO A 44 7.14 -9.95 9.08
CA PRO A 44 8.31 -9.10 9.21
C PRO A 44 8.11 -7.74 8.53
N PHE A 45 8.98 -6.78 8.86
CA PHE A 45 9.09 -5.52 8.14
C PHE A 45 9.78 -5.76 6.79
N VAL A 46 9.10 -5.41 5.70
CA VAL A 46 9.61 -5.51 4.33
C VAL A 46 9.50 -4.16 3.63
N TYR A 47 10.49 -3.81 2.82
CA TYR A 47 10.41 -2.63 1.96
C TYR A 47 9.71 -2.96 0.64
N CYS A 48 9.97 -4.14 0.07
CA CYS A 48 9.44 -4.60 -1.22
C CYS A 48 7.90 -4.63 -1.24
N ARG A 49 7.29 -3.85 -2.14
CA ARG A 49 5.82 -3.72 -2.27
C ARG A 49 5.20 -5.05 -2.68
N GLU A 50 5.87 -5.79 -3.55
CA GLU A 50 5.45 -7.10 -4.01
C GLU A 50 5.39 -8.08 -2.83
N ARG A 51 6.31 -7.99 -1.86
CA ARG A 51 6.21 -8.74 -0.59
C ARG A 51 5.05 -8.27 0.28
N VAL A 52 4.80 -6.97 0.40
CA VAL A 52 3.63 -6.44 1.13
C VAL A 52 2.32 -7.00 0.56
N THR A 53 2.20 -7.01 -0.78
CA THR A 53 1.05 -7.57 -1.51
C THR A 53 0.97 -9.09 -1.37
N ALA A 54 2.08 -9.81 -1.46
CA ALA A 54 2.13 -11.26 -1.27
C ALA A 54 1.65 -11.63 0.14
N TYR A 55 2.06 -10.90 1.16
CA TYR A 55 1.56 -11.15 2.51
C TYR A 55 0.07 -10.88 2.65
N ALA A 56 -0.44 -9.79 2.06
CA ALA A 56 -1.88 -9.56 2.06
C ALA A 56 -2.63 -10.73 1.40
N HIS A 57 -2.14 -11.24 0.27
CA HIS A 57 -2.75 -12.42 -0.38
C HIS A 57 -2.76 -13.64 0.54
N ALA A 58 -1.64 -13.93 1.20
CA ALA A 58 -1.55 -15.05 2.13
C ALA A 58 -2.54 -14.88 3.30
N GLY A 59 -2.64 -13.70 3.89
CA GLY A 59 -3.57 -13.40 4.99
C GLY A 59 -5.04 -13.37 4.56
N MET A 60 -5.35 -12.94 3.35
CA MET A 60 -6.73 -12.91 2.83
C MET A 60 -7.27 -14.32 2.56
N ASN A 61 -6.40 -15.23 2.10
CA ASN A 61 -6.74 -16.62 1.76
C ASN A 61 -6.36 -17.64 2.83
N ASP A 62 -5.91 -17.19 4.01
CA ASP A 62 -5.47 -18.04 5.12
C ASP A 62 -4.41 -19.09 4.70
N ILE A 63 -3.53 -18.70 3.77
CA ILE A 63 -2.45 -19.53 3.23
C ILE A 63 -1.25 -19.48 4.19
N ASN A 64 -0.73 -20.65 4.53
CA ASN A 64 0.55 -20.74 5.23
C ASN A 64 1.69 -20.34 4.28
N TYR A 65 2.09 -19.08 4.36
CA TYR A 65 3.16 -18.51 3.57
C TYR A 65 4.34 -18.19 4.48
N ASN A 66 5.52 -18.72 4.13
CA ASN A 66 6.77 -18.52 4.85
C ASN A 66 6.87 -17.06 5.34
N GLU A 67 7.17 -16.89 6.63
CA GLU A 67 7.28 -15.60 7.35
C GLU A 67 5.97 -15.04 7.99
N PHE A 68 4.80 -15.67 7.80
CA PHE A 68 3.63 -15.45 8.68
C PHE A 68 3.81 -16.09 10.07
N ILE A 69 3.30 -15.46 11.13
CA ILE A 69 3.19 -16.15 12.43
C ILE A 69 2.21 -17.31 12.29
N SER A 70 2.68 -18.54 12.52
CA SER A 70 1.78 -19.69 12.66
C SER A 70 1.09 -19.68 14.02
N GLY A 71 -0.20 -20.00 14.02
CA GLY A 71 -1.01 -20.18 15.23
C GLY A 71 -1.62 -18.89 15.75
N THR A 72 -2.94 -18.76 15.57
CA THR A 72 -3.89 -17.89 16.30
C THR A 72 -3.94 -16.38 16.00
N ASP A 73 -3.05 -15.82 15.17
CA ASP A 73 -3.11 -14.38 14.84
C ASP A 73 -3.83 -14.13 13.50
N ILE A 74 -5.01 -13.51 13.59
CA ILE A 74 -5.93 -13.31 12.46
C ILE A 74 -5.47 -12.10 11.61
N PHE A 75 -5.44 -12.24 10.29
CA PHE A 75 -5.29 -11.08 9.39
C PHE A 75 -6.56 -10.24 9.42
N ASP A 76 -6.44 -8.92 9.60
CA ASP A 76 -7.62 -8.07 9.68
C ASP A 76 -8.21 -7.80 8.30
N LYS A 77 -9.29 -8.53 7.95
CA LYS A 77 -9.99 -8.38 6.67
C LYS A 77 -10.96 -7.18 6.65
N GLU A 78 -11.26 -6.59 7.81
CA GLU A 78 -12.26 -5.51 7.96
C GLU A 78 -11.67 -4.11 8.00
N LYS A 79 -10.38 -3.93 8.26
CA LYS A 79 -9.67 -2.67 7.96
C LYS A 79 -8.19 -2.88 7.67
N LEU A 80 -7.65 -2.08 6.76
CA LEU A 80 -6.22 -1.97 6.53
C LEU A 80 -5.49 -1.64 7.84
N ARG A 81 -4.51 -2.47 8.22
CA ARG A 81 -3.67 -2.30 9.40
C ARG A 81 -2.23 -2.63 9.08
N VAL A 82 -1.44 -1.59 8.84
CA VAL A 82 -0.05 -1.71 8.42
C VAL A 82 0.83 -0.87 9.33
N LEU A 83 1.85 -1.49 9.92
CA LEU A 83 2.92 -0.82 10.60
C LEU A 83 3.90 -0.25 9.57
N ILE A 84 4.37 0.96 9.81
CA ILE A 84 5.33 1.67 8.99
C ILE A 84 6.51 2.04 9.87
N ALA A 85 7.72 1.73 9.42
CA ALA A 85 8.97 2.07 10.10
C ALA A 85 10.04 2.51 9.08
N ARG A 86 11.00 3.32 9.53
CA ARG A 86 12.23 3.68 8.81
C ARG A 86 13.37 3.86 9.82
N ASP A 87 14.60 3.75 9.34
CA ASP A 87 15.82 4.13 10.09
C ASP A 87 15.65 5.50 10.81
N PRO A 88 16.06 5.60 12.08
CA PRO A 88 15.80 6.77 12.92
C PRO A 88 16.63 8.02 12.58
N ARG A 89 17.65 7.95 11.71
CA ARG A 89 18.58 9.06 11.45
C ARG A 89 17.91 10.35 10.94
N ASP A 90 16.83 10.24 10.16
CA ASP A 90 16.09 11.38 9.59
C ASP A 90 14.60 11.37 9.99
N PHE A 91 14.33 11.15 11.28
CA PHE A 91 12.98 10.92 11.78
C PHE A 91 11.97 12.03 11.44
N ASP A 92 12.31 13.30 11.66
CA ASP A 92 11.37 14.42 11.47
C ASP A 92 11.06 14.70 9.99
N ASP A 93 12.07 14.59 9.13
CA ASP A 93 11.90 14.68 7.68
C ASP A 93 11.00 13.54 7.17
N PHE A 94 11.33 12.30 7.56
CA PHE A 94 10.51 11.14 7.22
C PHE A 94 9.07 11.27 7.72
N ARG A 95 8.88 11.75 8.96
CA ARG A 95 7.55 11.98 9.53
C ARG A 95 6.78 12.99 8.68
N THR A 96 7.39 14.11 8.32
CA THR A 96 6.75 15.13 7.49
C THR A 96 6.30 14.55 6.15
N LYS A 97 7.20 13.83 5.48
CA LYS A 97 6.94 13.14 4.21
C LYS A 97 5.87 12.06 4.32
N LEU A 98 5.88 11.26 5.39
CA LEU A 98 4.90 10.21 5.64
C LEU A 98 3.49 10.78 5.87
N PHE A 99 3.38 11.87 6.62
CA PHE A 99 2.08 12.52 6.85
C PHE A 99 1.57 13.23 5.59
N ASN A 100 2.46 13.79 4.75
CA ASN A 100 2.11 14.27 3.42
C ASN A 100 1.62 13.12 2.50
N ALA A 101 2.30 11.98 2.50
CA ALA A 101 1.86 10.79 1.76
C ALA A 101 0.46 10.31 2.20
N LYS A 102 0.20 10.35 3.51
CA LYS A 102 -1.13 10.06 4.08
C LYS A 102 -2.18 11.07 3.64
N ALA A 103 -1.83 12.34 3.50
CA ALA A 103 -2.76 13.36 3.00
C ALA A 103 -3.12 13.09 1.53
N VAL A 104 -2.15 12.68 0.71
CA VAL A 104 -2.39 12.25 -0.67
C VAL A 104 -3.26 11.00 -0.74
N MET A 105 -3.04 10.00 0.13
CA MET A 105 -3.95 8.86 0.25
C MET A 105 -5.39 9.29 0.56
N ASN A 106 -5.57 10.25 1.47
CA ASN A 106 -6.89 10.75 1.83
C ASN A 106 -7.61 11.45 0.65
N ILE A 107 -6.89 12.11 -0.26
CA ILE A 107 -7.47 12.69 -1.49
C ILE A 107 -8.03 11.58 -2.39
N TYR A 108 -7.28 10.49 -2.54
CA TYR A 108 -7.72 9.32 -3.31
C TYR A 108 -8.91 8.60 -2.65
N GLU A 109 -8.93 8.51 -1.31
CA GLU A 109 -10.06 7.97 -0.57
C GLU A 109 -11.32 8.85 -0.73
N ASP A 110 -11.18 10.18 -0.74
CA ASP A 110 -12.29 11.10 -1.02
C ASP A 110 -12.85 10.89 -2.44
N ILE A 111 -12.00 10.69 -3.45
CA ILE A 111 -12.42 10.38 -4.83
C ILE A 111 -13.23 9.08 -4.89
N ALA A 112 -12.84 8.09 -4.10
CA ALA A 112 -13.50 6.78 -4.05
C ALA A 112 -14.73 6.75 -3.14
N GLY A 113 -14.94 7.80 -2.32
CA GLY A 113 -16.00 7.85 -1.32
C GLY A 113 -15.76 6.90 -0.13
N TRP A 114 -14.50 6.71 0.27
CA TRP A 114 -14.10 5.81 1.36
C TRP A 114 -13.82 6.56 2.66
N GLU A 115 -13.80 5.82 3.79
CA GLU A 115 -13.34 6.39 5.05
C GLU A 115 -11.86 6.82 4.98
N LYS A 116 -11.54 7.97 5.57
CA LYS A 116 -10.17 8.50 5.59
C LYS A 116 -9.22 7.68 6.46
N SER A 117 -8.06 7.34 5.88
CA SER A 117 -6.94 6.73 6.56
C SER A 117 -6.35 7.64 7.64
N LYS A 118 -5.82 6.99 8.68
CA LYS A 118 -5.20 7.63 9.84
C LYS A 118 -3.86 6.98 10.13
N ILE A 119 -2.86 7.82 10.41
CA ILE A 119 -1.59 7.39 10.96
C ILE A 119 -1.57 7.74 12.45
N THR A 120 -1.18 6.77 13.27
CA THR A 120 -1.02 6.93 14.71
C THR A 120 0.35 6.41 15.14
N THR A 121 1.02 7.10 16.04
CA THR A 121 2.26 6.60 16.64
C THR A 121 1.94 5.40 17.55
N VAL A 122 2.79 4.38 17.53
CA VAL A 122 2.64 3.20 18.39
C VAL A 122 3.89 2.96 19.21
N LYS A 123 3.73 2.35 20.39
CA LYS A 123 4.86 1.81 21.15
C LYS A 123 5.10 0.37 20.69
N HIS A 124 6.14 0.19 19.87
CA HIS A 124 6.58 -1.12 19.42
C HIS A 124 7.65 -1.68 20.39
N GLU A 125 7.69 -2.99 20.58
CA GLU A 125 8.59 -3.62 21.57
C GLU A 125 10.08 -3.51 21.23
N VAL A 126 10.43 -3.42 19.95
CA VAL A 126 11.84 -3.54 19.48
C VAL A 126 12.30 -2.35 18.64
N ARG A 127 11.39 -1.58 18.06
CA ARG A 127 11.72 -0.50 17.13
C ARG A 127 11.17 0.79 17.69
N ASP A 128 12.01 1.82 17.70
CA ASP A 128 11.52 3.17 17.89
C ASP A 128 10.88 3.67 16.59
N ASN A 129 10.06 4.72 16.71
CA ASN A 129 9.56 5.44 15.55
C ASN A 129 8.74 4.56 14.59
N VAL A 130 7.77 3.85 15.16
CA VAL A 130 6.81 3.04 14.39
C VAL A 130 5.46 3.73 14.37
N TRP A 131 4.86 3.74 13.19
CA TRP A 131 3.53 4.26 12.95
C TRP A 131 2.59 3.12 12.56
N LEU A 132 1.33 3.26 12.93
CA LEU A 132 0.25 2.42 12.47
C LEU A 132 -0.62 3.22 11.50
N LEU A 133 -0.64 2.80 10.25
CA LEU A 133 -1.66 3.16 9.28
C LEU A 133 -2.90 2.29 9.52
N THR A 134 -4.03 2.95 9.78
CA THR A 134 -5.36 2.34 9.78
C THR A 134 -6.20 2.98 8.69
N GLY A 135 -6.67 2.18 7.75
CA GLY A 135 -7.46 2.63 6.59
C GLY A 135 -8.66 1.74 6.30
N PRO A 136 -9.48 2.09 5.29
CA PRO A 136 -10.66 1.31 4.89
C PRO A 136 -10.30 -0.09 4.40
N LYS A 137 -11.24 -1.06 4.48
CA LYS A 137 -11.02 -2.43 3.98
C LYS A 137 -10.92 -2.52 2.47
N GLU A 138 -11.41 -1.51 1.78
CA GLU A 138 -11.37 -1.39 0.33
C GLU A 138 -9.92 -1.37 -0.19
N TRP A 139 -8.95 -0.88 0.60
CA TRP A 139 -7.53 -1.04 0.28
C TRP A 139 -7.06 -2.50 0.22
N LEU A 140 -7.79 -3.42 0.86
CA LEU A 140 -7.54 -4.86 0.88
C LEU A 140 -8.39 -5.60 -0.16
N MET A 141 -9.18 -4.91 -0.98
CA MET A 141 -10.13 -5.58 -1.86
C MET A 141 -9.44 -6.45 -2.92
N CYS A 142 -8.28 -6.00 -3.43
CA CYS A 142 -7.49 -6.72 -4.42
C CYS A 142 -5.99 -6.38 -4.31
N PRO A 143 -5.11 -7.20 -4.93
CA PRO A 143 -3.67 -6.96 -4.92
C PRO A 143 -3.25 -5.58 -5.46
N GLN A 144 -3.98 -5.03 -6.43
CA GLN A 144 -3.71 -3.73 -7.04
C GLN A 144 -3.94 -2.58 -6.06
N MET A 145 -4.97 -2.66 -5.20
CA MET A 145 -5.21 -1.64 -4.17
C MET A 145 -4.13 -1.67 -3.10
N VAL A 146 -3.67 -2.86 -2.69
CA VAL A 146 -2.54 -2.99 -1.75
C VAL A 146 -1.26 -2.41 -2.33
N SER A 147 -1.02 -2.71 -3.61
CA SER A 147 0.11 -2.18 -4.37
C SER A 147 0.04 -0.64 -4.50
N ALA A 148 -1.17 -0.08 -4.70
CA ALA A 148 -1.39 1.36 -4.85
C ALA A 148 -1.11 2.16 -3.58
N PHE A 149 -1.67 1.79 -2.42
CA PHE A 149 -1.37 2.55 -1.20
C PHE A 149 0.12 2.45 -0.84
N THR A 150 0.71 1.26 -1.02
CA THR A 150 2.13 1.04 -0.72
C THR A 150 3.01 1.88 -1.65
N PHE A 151 2.63 2.01 -2.92
CA PHE A 151 3.30 2.89 -3.88
C PHE A 151 3.26 4.36 -3.46
N ILE A 152 2.08 4.88 -3.06
CA ILE A 152 1.92 6.27 -2.61
C ILE A 152 2.83 6.53 -1.40
N LEU A 153 2.74 5.66 -0.38
CA LEU A 153 3.53 5.80 0.86
C LEU A 153 5.02 5.75 0.58
N ARG A 154 5.49 4.75 -0.17
CA ARG A 154 6.92 4.60 -0.50
C ARG A 154 7.45 5.82 -1.24
N THR A 155 6.82 6.17 -2.35
CA THR A 155 7.26 7.26 -3.24
C THR A 155 7.36 8.57 -2.49
N LEU A 156 6.31 8.94 -1.74
CA LEU A 156 6.26 10.24 -1.09
C LEU A 156 7.04 10.28 0.23
N SER A 157 7.20 9.15 0.91
CA SER A 157 8.10 9.06 2.06
C SER A 157 9.58 9.22 1.70
N GLU A 158 9.92 9.02 0.42
CA GLU A 158 11.27 9.15 -0.12
C GLU A 158 11.47 10.52 -0.80
N TYR A 159 10.54 10.92 -1.66
CA TYR A 159 10.69 12.07 -2.57
C TYR A 159 9.76 13.25 -2.29
N GLY A 160 8.85 13.12 -1.31
CA GLY A 160 7.98 14.23 -0.89
C GLY A 160 8.71 15.25 -0.01
N PRO A 161 7.99 16.06 0.78
CA PRO A 161 6.54 16.29 0.63
C PRO A 161 6.24 16.95 -0.73
N ILE A 162 5.02 16.76 -1.21
CA ILE A 162 4.51 17.43 -2.42
C ILE A 162 3.38 18.40 -2.05
N ASP A 163 3.16 19.38 -2.92
CA ASP A 163 1.99 20.25 -2.84
C ASP A 163 0.70 19.47 -3.13
N ILE A 164 -0.34 19.74 -2.35
CA ILE A 164 -1.65 19.11 -2.43
C ILE A 164 -2.81 20.13 -2.34
N ASP A 165 -2.52 21.43 -2.42
CA ASP A 165 -3.50 22.49 -2.13
C ASP A 165 -4.70 22.44 -3.10
N ASP A 166 -4.45 22.16 -4.37
CA ASP A 166 -5.49 21.96 -5.41
C ASP A 166 -6.00 20.50 -5.53
N GLY A 167 -5.85 19.71 -4.47
CA GLY A 167 -6.36 18.34 -4.41
C GLY A 167 -5.69 17.40 -5.43
N ILE A 168 -6.48 16.75 -6.28
CA ILE A 168 -5.96 15.71 -7.19
C ILE A 168 -5.14 16.29 -8.36
N ASP A 169 -5.44 17.51 -8.78
CA ASP A 169 -4.75 18.12 -9.92
C ASP A 169 -3.31 18.49 -9.56
N SER A 170 -3.06 19.03 -8.35
CA SER A 170 -1.71 19.26 -7.84
C SER A 170 -0.93 17.96 -7.60
N VAL A 171 -1.60 16.93 -7.06
CA VAL A 171 -0.98 15.60 -6.87
C VAL A 171 -0.45 15.01 -8.19
N GLU A 172 -1.24 15.04 -9.25
CA GLU A 172 -0.81 14.51 -10.55
C GLU A 172 0.31 15.33 -11.19
N GLN A 173 0.26 16.67 -11.05
CA GLN A 173 1.34 17.55 -11.51
C GLN A 173 2.64 17.28 -10.77
N GLU A 174 2.58 17.10 -9.45
CA GLU A 174 3.75 16.80 -8.63
C GLU A 174 4.32 15.42 -8.92
N PHE A 175 3.48 14.41 -9.15
CA PHE A 175 3.95 13.12 -9.66
C PHE A 175 4.57 13.21 -11.05
N ASP A 176 4.03 14.05 -11.96
CA ASP A 176 4.67 14.35 -13.25
C ASP A 176 6.04 15.01 -13.05
N ARG A 177 6.18 15.95 -12.11
CA ARG A 177 7.42 16.63 -11.77
C ARG A 177 8.45 15.66 -11.20
N LEU A 178 8.06 14.82 -10.24
CA LEU A 178 8.92 13.77 -9.68
C LEU A 178 9.40 12.80 -10.76
N TYR A 179 8.51 12.38 -11.67
CA TYR A 179 8.89 11.50 -12.78
C TYR A 179 9.93 12.18 -13.67
N LYS A 180 9.72 13.43 -14.08
CA LYS A 180 10.69 14.18 -14.91
C LYS A 180 12.03 14.38 -14.22
N LYS A 181 12.02 14.67 -12.90
CA LYS A 181 13.23 14.93 -12.11
C LYS A 181 14.11 13.68 -12.01
N PHE A 182 13.50 12.51 -11.86
CA PHE A 182 14.21 11.27 -11.57
C PHE A 182 14.24 10.28 -12.75
N SER A 183 13.53 10.54 -13.85
CA SER A 183 13.57 9.71 -15.05
C SER A 183 15.00 9.61 -15.59
N GLY A 184 15.48 8.38 -15.78
CA GLY A 184 16.85 8.11 -16.21
C GLY A 184 17.85 7.86 -15.08
N SER A 185 17.43 8.02 -13.82
CA SER A 185 18.25 7.59 -12.68
C SER A 185 18.29 6.06 -12.60
N ILE A 186 19.48 5.48 -12.62
CA ILE A 186 19.71 4.03 -12.49
C ILE A 186 19.26 3.58 -11.08
N GLY A 187 18.53 2.47 -10.97
CA GLY A 187 18.17 1.83 -9.69
C GLY A 187 16.92 2.37 -8.99
N ASN A 188 16.16 3.27 -9.62
CA ASN A 188 14.94 3.83 -9.03
C ASN A 188 13.66 3.13 -9.52
N ASP A 189 13.39 1.91 -9.05
CA ASP A 189 12.26 1.09 -9.52
C ASP A 189 10.89 1.74 -9.28
N ASP A 190 10.70 2.46 -8.16
CA ASP A 190 9.42 3.14 -7.88
C ASP A 190 9.17 4.29 -8.87
N ILE A 191 10.21 5.03 -9.28
CA ILE A 191 10.09 6.06 -10.32
C ILE A 191 9.95 5.43 -11.72
N ASN A 192 10.87 4.53 -12.07
CA ASN A 192 11.03 4.02 -13.44
C ASN A 192 9.93 3.03 -13.82
N CYS A 193 9.40 2.27 -12.87
CA CYS A 193 8.36 1.27 -13.11
C CYS A 193 6.98 1.75 -12.64
N TYR A 194 6.86 2.51 -11.55
CA TYR A 194 5.54 2.84 -11.02
C TYR A 194 5.10 4.24 -11.39
N LEU A 195 5.90 5.27 -11.08
CA LEU A 195 5.55 6.64 -11.42
C LEU A 195 5.43 6.84 -12.94
N LYS A 196 6.31 6.19 -13.73
CA LYS A 196 6.23 6.14 -15.20
C LYS A 196 4.88 5.66 -15.73
N PHE A 197 4.27 4.67 -15.10
CA PHE A 197 3.06 4.04 -15.63
C PHE A 197 1.79 4.39 -14.86
N PHE A 198 1.86 4.80 -13.60
CA PHE A 198 0.68 4.90 -12.73
C PHE A 198 0.35 6.30 -12.24
N ARG A 199 1.26 7.28 -12.39
CA ARG A 199 1.03 8.64 -11.88
C ARG A 199 -0.30 9.27 -12.31
N LYS A 200 -0.77 9.00 -13.53
CA LYS A 200 -2.04 9.51 -14.08
C LYS A 200 -3.20 8.52 -13.99
N HIS A 201 -2.92 7.28 -13.60
CA HIS A 201 -3.88 6.19 -13.66
C HIS A 201 -4.41 5.78 -12.27
N LEU A 202 -3.77 6.24 -11.19
CA LEU A 202 -4.30 6.06 -9.83
C LEU A 202 -5.72 6.64 -9.70
N TYR A 203 -6.00 7.80 -10.31
CA TYR A 203 -7.36 8.34 -10.32
C TYR A 203 -8.37 7.36 -10.89
N ILE A 204 -8.06 6.70 -12.01
CA ILE A 204 -8.95 5.72 -12.64
C ILE A 204 -9.21 4.55 -11.70
N LEU A 205 -8.18 4.03 -11.04
CA LEU A 205 -8.33 2.95 -10.06
C LEU A 205 -9.27 3.36 -8.92
N MET A 206 -9.08 4.55 -8.35
CA MET A 206 -9.86 4.99 -7.19
C MET A 206 -11.29 5.36 -7.57
N LYS A 207 -11.49 6.14 -8.64
CA LYS A 207 -12.80 6.64 -9.08
C LYS A 207 -13.69 5.51 -9.59
N TYR A 208 -13.12 4.57 -10.34
CA TYR A 208 -13.85 3.50 -11.04
C TYR A 208 -13.66 2.12 -10.41
N HIS A 209 -13.20 2.03 -9.15
CA HIS A 209 -12.97 0.75 -8.48
C HIS A 209 -14.20 -0.18 -8.52
N LYS A 210 -15.42 0.37 -8.41
CA LYS A 210 -16.66 -0.43 -8.50
C LYS A 210 -16.91 -1.01 -9.89
N GLU A 211 -16.54 -0.31 -10.95
CA GLU A 211 -16.65 -0.84 -12.31
C GLU A 211 -15.56 -1.86 -12.62
N LEU A 212 -14.37 -1.64 -12.07
CA LEU A 212 -13.23 -2.54 -12.23
C LEU A 212 -13.44 -3.86 -11.47
N PHE A 213 -13.98 -3.76 -10.25
CA PHE A 213 -13.94 -4.83 -9.25
C PHE A 213 -15.29 -5.14 -8.60
N GLY A 214 -16.25 -4.22 -8.64
CA GLY A 214 -17.37 -4.11 -7.71
C GLY A 214 -18.54 -5.08 -7.87
N LYS A 215 -18.37 -6.20 -8.59
CA LYS A 215 -19.29 -7.34 -8.38
C LYS A 215 -18.83 -8.25 -7.26
N ASP A 216 -17.55 -8.18 -6.90
CA ASP A 216 -16.93 -9.14 -6.02
C ASP A 216 -16.44 -8.40 -4.75
N GLY A 217 -16.85 -8.86 -3.57
CA GLY A 217 -16.52 -8.25 -2.27
C GLY A 217 -15.04 -8.33 -1.90
N VAL A 218 -14.66 -7.73 -0.77
CA VAL A 218 -13.30 -7.84 -0.21
C VAL A 218 -12.96 -9.33 0.02
N GLY A 219 -11.86 -9.81 -0.54
CA GLY A 219 -11.47 -11.23 -0.49
C GLY A 219 -11.69 -11.99 -1.80
N GLN A 220 -12.76 -11.68 -2.54
CA GLN A 220 -13.14 -12.45 -3.74
C GLN A 220 -12.22 -12.21 -4.95
N LEU A 221 -11.40 -11.17 -4.91
CA LEU A 221 -10.45 -10.80 -5.96
C LEU A 221 -9.04 -11.36 -5.71
N TRP A 222 -8.84 -12.08 -4.60
CA TRP A 222 -7.57 -12.72 -4.27
C TRP A 222 -7.61 -14.16 -4.81
N ALA A 223 -6.80 -14.45 -5.83
CA ALA A 223 -6.81 -15.77 -6.45
C ALA A 223 -6.26 -16.86 -5.50
N GLU A 224 -7.13 -17.67 -4.89
CA GLU A 224 -6.79 -18.70 -3.89
C GLU A 224 -5.75 -19.73 -4.37
N LYS A 225 -5.77 -20.09 -5.67
CA LYS A 225 -4.90 -21.12 -6.27
C LYS A 225 -3.55 -20.62 -6.77
N VAL A 226 -3.24 -19.33 -6.58
CA VAL A 226 -1.99 -18.72 -7.06
C VAL A 226 -1.05 -18.52 -5.88
N SER A 227 0.24 -18.82 -6.06
CA SER A 227 1.22 -18.63 -4.98
C SER A 227 1.29 -17.15 -4.56
N PRO A 228 1.44 -16.84 -3.26
CA PRO A 228 1.53 -15.46 -2.80
C PRO A 228 2.67 -14.67 -3.46
N SER A 229 3.83 -15.29 -3.69
CA SER A 229 4.95 -14.69 -4.42
C SER A 229 4.56 -14.27 -5.84
N SER A 230 3.84 -15.14 -6.56
CA SER A 230 3.34 -14.85 -7.90
C SER A 230 2.36 -13.67 -7.83
N VAL A 231 1.41 -13.64 -6.89
CA VAL A 231 0.47 -12.52 -6.76
C VAL A 231 1.18 -11.20 -6.44
N GLY A 232 2.22 -11.23 -5.61
CA GLY A 232 3.05 -10.05 -5.35
C GLY A 232 3.61 -9.43 -6.63
N VAL A 233 4.11 -10.26 -7.55
CA VAL A 233 4.75 -9.84 -8.81
C VAL A 233 3.72 -9.56 -9.91
N VAL A 234 2.74 -10.45 -10.11
CA VAL A 234 1.83 -10.43 -11.26
C VAL A 234 0.50 -9.77 -10.98
N GLY A 235 0.09 -9.68 -9.71
CA GLY A 235 -1.22 -9.16 -9.30
C GLY A 235 -1.22 -7.68 -8.95
N GLY A 236 -0.06 -7.08 -8.63
CA GLY A 236 0.04 -5.67 -8.25
C GLY A 236 -0.21 -4.67 -9.39
N LEU A 237 0.07 -3.39 -9.15
CA LEU A 237 -0.13 -2.32 -10.15
C LEU A 237 0.52 -2.63 -11.50
N LEU A 238 1.74 -3.18 -11.52
CA LEU A 238 2.47 -3.48 -12.78
C LEU A 238 1.70 -4.38 -13.73
N ASN A 239 0.70 -5.14 -13.26
CA ASN A 239 -0.20 -5.88 -14.14
C ASN A 239 -0.82 -4.98 -15.23
N PHE A 240 -1.14 -3.73 -14.89
CA PHE A 240 -1.72 -2.76 -15.81
C PHE A 240 -0.69 -2.02 -16.68
N SER A 241 0.62 -2.25 -16.48
CA SER A 241 1.65 -1.62 -17.29
C SER A 241 1.59 -2.12 -18.76
N PRO A 242 1.77 -1.23 -19.76
CA PRO A 242 1.96 -1.63 -21.16
C PRO A 242 3.14 -2.60 -21.29
N GLY A 243 2.96 -3.70 -22.03
CA GLY A 243 4.00 -4.72 -22.24
C GLY A 243 4.17 -5.74 -21.11
N TYR A 244 3.53 -5.55 -19.95
CA TYR A 244 3.51 -6.58 -18.92
C TYR A 244 2.51 -7.69 -19.29
N THR A 245 3.01 -8.80 -19.81
CA THR A 245 2.21 -9.96 -20.26
C THR A 245 2.58 -11.19 -19.44
N HIS A 246 2.12 -11.27 -18.19
CA HIS A 246 2.13 -12.54 -17.46
C HIS A 246 0.82 -13.29 -17.69
N ASN A 247 0.94 -14.58 -18.03
CA ASN A 247 -0.14 -15.47 -18.44
C ASN A 247 -0.99 -16.00 -17.28
N ASP A 248 -0.62 -15.71 -16.02
CA ASP A 248 -1.03 -16.50 -14.86
C ASP A 248 -2.39 -16.13 -14.26
N GLY A 249 -3.33 -15.61 -15.05
CA GLY A 249 -4.70 -15.49 -14.57
C GLY A 249 -5.67 -14.88 -15.56
N TYR A 250 -6.71 -15.62 -15.92
CA TYR A 250 -7.87 -15.12 -16.65
C TYR A 250 -8.48 -13.87 -15.98
N TYR A 251 -8.52 -13.83 -14.64
CA TYR A 251 -9.09 -12.75 -13.85
C TYR A 251 -8.39 -11.40 -14.07
N TYR A 252 -7.07 -11.36 -14.03
CA TYR A 252 -6.31 -10.12 -14.20
C TYR A 252 -6.42 -9.54 -15.61
N ARG A 253 -6.52 -10.40 -16.64
CA ARG A 253 -6.71 -9.96 -18.04
C ARG A 253 -8.01 -9.18 -18.22
N LYS A 254 -9.10 -9.63 -17.58
CA LYS A 254 -10.39 -8.94 -17.63
C LYS A 254 -10.30 -7.53 -17.04
N TRP A 255 -9.72 -7.39 -15.84
CA TRP A 255 -9.56 -6.08 -15.22
C TRP A 255 -8.59 -5.19 -16.00
N LYS A 256 -7.50 -5.75 -16.53
CA LYS A 256 -6.55 -5.00 -17.38
C LYS A 256 -7.23 -4.42 -18.61
N LYS A 257 -8.09 -5.20 -19.28
CA LYS A 257 -8.87 -4.73 -20.42
C LYS A 257 -9.80 -3.57 -20.03
N LYS A 258 -10.66 -3.77 -19.02
CA LYS A 258 -11.60 -2.72 -18.56
C LYS A 258 -10.88 -1.48 -18.04
N PHE A 259 -9.76 -1.65 -17.34
CA PHE A 259 -8.90 -0.55 -16.91
C PHE A 259 -8.36 0.24 -18.10
N THR A 260 -7.83 -0.45 -19.11
CA THR A 260 -7.33 0.20 -20.33
C THR A 260 -8.43 0.98 -21.06
N GLU A 261 -9.65 0.43 -21.12
CA GLU A 261 -10.83 1.10 -21.69
C GLU A 261 -11.16 2.39 -20.93
N LEU A 262 -11.27 2.32 -19.60
CA LEU A 262 -11.53 3.49 -18.75
C LEU A 262 -10.41 4.55 -18.86
N CYS A 263 -9.16 4.12 -18.98
CA CYS A 263 -8.04 5.04 -19.19
C CYS A 263 -8.15 5.77 -20.53
N LYS A 264 -8.54 5.08 -21.61
CA LYS A 264 -8.77 5.72 -22.91
C LYS A 264 -9.95 6.70 -22.90
N GLU A 265 -10.99 6.38 -22.12
CA GLU A 265 -12.20 7.19 -22.03
C GLU A 265 -12.00 8.47 -21.19
N HIS A 266 -11.21 8.37 -20.11
CA HIS A 266 -11.16 9.41 -19.08
C HIS A 266 -9.80 10.08 -18.89
N LEU A 267 -8.75 9.66 -19.60
CA LEU A 267 -7.44 10.30 -19.55
C LEU A 267 -7.06 10.98 -20.88
N PRO A 268 -6.44 12.18 -20.81
CA PRO A 268 -6.18 12.97 -19.60
C PRO A 268 -7.49 13.49 -18.97
N ARG A 269 -7.53 13.62 -17.63
CA ARG A 269 -8.76 13.95 -16.89
C ARG A 269 -9.40 15.27 -17.30
N LYS A 270 -8.60 16.19 -17.86
CA LYS A 270 -9.03 17.39 -18.59
C LYS A 270 -7.99 17.70 -19.69
N LYS A 271 -8.47 18.27 -20.79
CA LYS A 271 -7.64 18.98 -21.78
C LYS A 271 -7.45 20.42 -21.33
#